data_AF-A0A6C0JP38-F1
#
_entry.id   AF-A0A6C0JP38-F1
#
_cell.length_a   1.000
_cell.length_b   1.000
_cell.length_c   1.000
_cell.angle_alpha   90.00
_cell.angle_beta   90.00
_cell.angle_gamma   90.00
#
_symmetry.space_group_name_H-M   'P 1'
#
loop_
_entity.id
_entity.type
_entity.pdbx_description
1 polymer ?
#
loop_
_entity_poly.entity_id
_entity_poly.type
_entity_poly.pdbx_seq_one_letter_code
_entity_poly.pdbx_strand_id
1 'polypeptide(L)'
;MEECECAICKNNISSNNLCKTNCNHMYCLSCLLLHLKNDNRCPLCRATIEDSESSESEEEDNDTDTPIEITHSYRYELNGVVSVNYNLKILIYIFIVSIQYNVIMFSLFMNNIIKLK
;
A
#
# COMPACT_ATOMS: atom_id res chain seq x y z
N MET A 1 -24.33 8.79 -15.42
CA MET A 1 -23.22 8.64 -14.47
C MET A 1 -21.99 8.47 -15.32
N GLU A 2 -21.02 9.39 -15.25
CA GLU A 2 -19.78 9.24 -16.01
C GLU A 2 -18.93 8.17 -15.31
N GLU A 3 -18.73 7.04 -15.99
CA GLU A 3 -17.84 5.98 -15.52
C GLU A 3 -16.40 6.45 -15.69
N CYS A 4 -15.66 6.56 -14.58
CA CYS A 4 -14.24 6.93 -14.64
C CYS A 4 -13.41 5.67 -14.88
N GLU A 5 -12.84 5.53 -16.08
CA GLU A 5 -11.99 4.40 -16.46
C GLU A 5 -10.50 4.73 -16.27
N CYS A 6 -9.73 3.78 -15.72
CA CYS A 6 -8.29 3.96 -15.58
C CYS A 6 -7.57 3.70 -16.90
N ALA A 7 -6.81 4.67 -17.42
CA ALA A 7 -6.07 4.50 -18.66
C ALA A 7 -4.91 3.47 -18.61
N ILE A 8 -4.50 3.02 -17.42
CA ILE A 8 -3.44 2.01 -17.24
C ILE A 8 -4.03 0.59 -17.29
N CYS A 9 -5.02 0.30 -16.45
CA CYS A 9 -5.60 -1.04 -16.34
C CYS A 9 -6.91 -1.23 -17.11
N LYS A 10 -7.46 -0.17 -17.70
CA LYS A 10 -8.71 -0.18 -18.49
C LYS A 10 -9.92 -0.74 -17.74
N ASN A 11 -9.91 -0.56 -16.43
CA ASN A 11 -10.98 -0.97 -15.53
C ASN A 11 -11.64 0.28 -14.93
N ASN A 12 -12.89 0.11 -14.51
CA ASN A 12 -13.63 1.14 -13.80
C ASN A 12 -12.96 1.43 -12.44
N ILE A 13 -12.76 2.72 -12.14
CA ILE A 13 -12.06 3.15 -10.93
C ILE A 13 -13.04 3.14 -9.75
N SER A 14 -12.74 2.33 -8.75
CA SER A 14 -13.46 2.37 -7.46
C SER A 14 -13.17 3.68 -6.73
N SER A 15 -14.18 4.24 -6.04
CA SER A 15 -14.02 5.41 -5.17
C SER A 15 -12.93 5.26 -4.11
N ASN A 16 -12.64 4.03 -3.67
CA ASN A 16 -11.61 3.75 -2.66
C ASN A 16 -10.18 3.64 -3.23
N ASN A 17 -10.03 3.60 -4.56
CA ASN A 17 -8.74 3.45 -5.23
C ASN A 17 -8.54 4.55 -6.30
N LEU A 18 -9.22 5.69 -6.15
CA LEU A 18 -9.15 6.81 -7.09
C LEU A 18 -8.00 7.75 -6.71
N CYS A 19 -7.10 8.00 -7.64
CA CYS A 19 -6.06 9.02 -7.51
C CYS A 19 -6.17 10.02 -8.66
N LYS A 20 -6.07 11.31 -8.34
CA LYS A 20 -6.04 12.40 -9.31
C LYS A 20 -4.70 13.12 -9.20
N THR A 21 -4.00 13.20 -10.31
CA THR A 21 -2.69 13.85 -10.42
C THR A 21 -2.81 15.37 -10.58
N ASN A 22 -1.71 16.11 -10.39
CA ASN A 22 -1.65 17.57 -10.57
C ASN A 22 -2.00 18.03 -12.00
N CYS A 23 -1.80 17.15 -12.98
CA CYS A 23 -2.23 17.34 -14.36
C CYS A 23 -3.70 16.95 -14.62
N ASN A 24 -4.50 16.76 -13.56
CA ASN A 24 -5.92 16.42 -13.57
C ASN A 24 -6.29 15.05 -14.16
N HIS A 25 -5.33 14.17 -14.40
CA HIS A 25 -5.60 12.81 -14.89
C HIS A 25 -5.90 11.85 -13.73
N MET A 26 -6.88 10.96 -13.95
CA MET A 26 -7.39 10.03 -12.95
C MET A 26 -6.95 8.60 -13.25
N TYR A 27 -6.51 7.89 -12.21
CA TYR A 27 -6.07 6.50 -12.30
C TYR A 27 -6.48 5.73 -11.04
N CYS A 28 -6.39 4.40 -11.12
CA CYS A 28 -6.29 3.59 -9.92
C CYS A 28 -4.99 3.96 -9.19
N LEU A 29 -5.05 4.26 -7.89
CA LEU A 29 -3.85 4.59 -7.13
C LEU A 29 -2.79 3.48 -7.22
N SER A 30 -3.21 2.22 -7.09
CA SER A 30 -2.33 1.06 -7.26
C SER A 30 -1.61 1.04 -8.62
N CYS A 31 -2.29 1.47 -9.69
CA CYS A 31 -1.72 1.50 -11.04
C CYS A 31 -0.77 2.68 -11.21
N LEU A 32 -1.13 3.85 -10.69
CA LEU A 32 -0.27 5.02 -10.73
C LEU A 32 1.02 4.77 -9.94
N LEU A 33 0.93 4.24 -8.72
CA LEU A 33 2.09 3.91 -7.89
C LEU A 33 3.03 2.92 -8.58
N LEU A 34 2.49 1.92 -9.30
CA LEU A 34 3.32 0.98 -10.06
C LEU A 34 4.04 1.66 -11.23
N HIS A 35 3.38 2.58 -11.92
CA HIS A 35 3.96 3.36 -13.01
C HIS A 35 5.07 4.29 -12.51
N LEU A 36 4.83 4.98 -11.40
CA LEU A 36 5.78 5.91 -10.78
C LEU A 36 7.08 5.24 -10.31
N LYS A 37 7.11 3.92 -10.13
CA LYS A 37 8.35 3.17 -9.85
C LYS A 37 9.34 3.19 -11.01
N ASN A 38 8.84 3.31 -12.24
CA ASN A 38 9.66 3.27 -13.45
C ASN A 38 9.78 4.65 -14.10
N ASP A 39 8.71 5.45 -14.07
CA ASP A 39 8.65 6.76 -14.73
C ASP A 39 7.80 7.74 -13.91
N ASN A 40 8.40 8.85 -13.47
CA ASN A 40 7.70 9.88 -12.69
C ASN A 40 6.85 10.84 -13.54
N ARG A 41 6.36 10.37 -14.69
CA ARG A 41 5.62 11.16 -15.67
C ARG A 41 4.22 10.60 -15.86
N CYS A 42 3.24 11.47 -15.99
CA CYS A 42 1.86 11.07 -16.23
C CYS A 42 1.72 10.21 -17.51
N PRO A 43 1.08 9.03 -17.48
CA PRO A 43 0.89 8.19 -18.66
C PRO A 43 0.12 8.85 -19.81
N LEU A 44 -0.79 9.78 -19.50
CA LEU A 44 -1.65 10.43 -20.50
C LEU A 44 -1.00 11.68 -21.12
N CYS A 45 -0.41 12.55 -20.30
CA CYS A 45 0.11 13.84 -20.77
C CYS A 45 1.63 14.02 -20.61
N ARG A 46 2.31 13.05 -20.01
CA ARG A 46 3.75 13.06 -19.73
C ARG A 46 4.23 14.20 -18.83
N ALA A 47 3.31 14.95 -18.21
CA ALA A 47 3.65 15.93 -17.20
C ALA A 47 4.36 15.24 -16.02
N THR A 48 5.44 15.85 -15.53
CA THR A 48 6.15 15.38 -14.34
C THR A 48 5.23 15.47 -13.13
N ILE A 49 5.15 14.39 -12.37
CA ILE A 49 4.40 14.34 -11.12
C ILE A 49 5.43 14.70 -10.03
N GLU A 50 5.57 15.98 -9.75
CA GLU A 50 6.49 16.46 -8.71
C GLU A 50 5.92 16.14 -7.33
N ASP A 51 6.73 15.48 -6.50
CA ASP A 51 6.47 15.34 -5.07
C ASP A 51 6.69 16.71 -4.45
N SER A 52 5.62 17.42 -4.12
CA SER A 52 5.71 18.69 -3.41
C SER A 52 6.05 18.42 -1.95
N GLU A 53 7.29 18.02 -1.67
CA GLU A 53 7.84 18.10 -0.33
C GLU A 53 8.28 19.54 -0.08
N SER A 54 7.74 20.10 0.99
CA SER A 54 8.08 21.39 1.56
C SER A 54 9.57 21.66 1.50
N SER A 55 9.91 22.83 0.94
CA SER A 55 11.23 23.46 1.02
C SER A 55 11.91 23.26 2.38
N GLU A 56 13.07 22.62 2.39
CA GLU A 56 14.27 23.03 3.14
C GLU A 56 15.51 22.21 2.73
N SER A 57 16.50 22.94 2.18
CA SER A 57 17.95 22.68 1.99
C SER A 57 18.46 21.58 1.01
N GLU A 58 19.08 22.08 -0.07
CA GLU A 58 20.37 21.71 -0.74
C GLU A 58 20.95 20.30 -0.49
N GLU A 59 21.26 19.48 -1.51
CA GLU A 59 22.54 19.48 -2.24
C GLU A 59 22.47 18.74 -3.61
N GLU A 60 23.50 18.99 -4.43
CA GLU A 60 23.69 18.74 -5.88
C GLU A 60 24.00 17.27 -6.30
N ASP A 61 23.63 16.96 -7.55
CA ASP A 61 24.24 16.07 -8.58
C ASP A 61 24.76 14.65 -8.26
N ASN A 62 24.16 13.62 -8.90
CA ASN A 62 24.74 12.90 -10.06
C ASN A 62 24.09 11.52 -10.33
N ASP A 63 23.88 11.23 -11.61
CA ASP A 63 23.54 9.91 -12.16
C ASP A 63 24.54 8.83 -11.70
N THR A 64 24.04 7.76 -11.07
CA THR A 64 24.72 6.46 -11.08
C THR A 64 23.72 5.31 -11.18
N ASP A 65 23.75 4.62 -12.32
CA ASP A 65 23.23 3.27 -12.49
C ASP A 65 23.81 2.35 -11.41
N THR A 66 23.02 2.01 -10.40
CA THR A 66 23.37 0.96 -9.44
C THR A 66 22.39 -0.20 -9.55
N PRO A 67 22.86 -1.45 -9.71
CA PRO A 67 21.99 -2.62 -9.75
C PRO A 67 21.24 -2.71 -8.43
N ILE A 68 19.90 -2.74 -8.50
CA ILE A 68 19.03 -2.93 -7.35
C ILE A 68 19.31 -4.32 -6.77
N GLU A 69 20.20 -4.41 -5.79
CA GLU A 69 20.29 -5.58 -4.93
C GLU A 69 19.02 -5.62 -4.06
N ILE A 70 18.20 -6.63 -4.33
CA ILE A 70 16.97 -6.93 -3.62
C ILE A 70 17.36 -7.40 -2.21
N THR A 71 17.56 -6.47 -1.27
CA THR A 71 17.62 -6.78 0.15
C THR A 71 16.30 -6.40 0.80
N HIS A 72 15.65 -7.43 1.32
CA HIS A 72 14.47 -7.41 2.18
C HIS A 72 14.40 -6.18 3.11
N SER A 73 13.16 -5.69 3.29
CA SER A 73 12.68 -4.73 4.30
C SER A 73 12.89 -3.23 4.03
N TYR A 74 11.99 -2.62 3.25
CA TYR A 74 11.77 -1.17 3.34
C TYR A 74 10.30 -0.84 3.58
N ARG A 75 10.10 -0.11 4.69
CA ARG A 75 8.84 0.43 5.20
C ARG A 75 8.46 1.59 4.27
N TYR A 76 7.31 1.52 3.60
CA TYR A 76 6.76 2.69 2.93
C TYR A 76 6.00 3.52 3.96
N GLU A 77 6.57 4.66 4.36
CA GLU A 77 5.84 5.72 5.06
C GLU A 77 4.97 6.46 4.04
N LEU A 78 3.76 5.93 3.82
CA LEU A 78 2.73 6.52 2.96
C LEU A 78 2.04 7.68 3.69
N ASN A 79 2.58 8.89 3.59
CA ASN A 79 1.91 10.10 4.05
C ASN A 79 0.88 10.58 3.02
N GLY A 80 -0.33 10.01 3.11
CA GLY A 80 -1.55 10.47 2.44
C GLY A 80 -1.58 10.08 0.96
N VAL A 81 -2.34 9.08 0.51
CA VAL A 81 -3.81 9.11 0.51
C VAL A 81 -4.38 7.68 0.51
N VAL A 82 -3.82 6.71 1.25
CA VAL A 82 -4.49 5.41 1.57
C VAL A 82 -4.12 4.99 2.98
N SER A 83 -4.57 5.77 3.96
CA SER A 83 -4.60 5.35 5.35
C SER A 83 -5.87 4.53 5.63
N VAL A 84 -6.17 3.50 4.85
CA VAL A 84 -7.13 2.47 5.30
C VAL A 84 -6.45 1.56 6.32
N ASN A 85 -6.03 2.15 7.44
CA ASN A 85 -5.76 1.52 8.74
C ASN A 85 -5.25 0.07 8.68
N TYR A 86 -4.27 -0.23 7.81
CA TYR A 86 -3.76 -1.59 7.63
C TYR A 86 -3.10 -2.08 8.92
N ASN A 87 -2.48 -1.17 9.66
CA ASN A 87 -1.97 -1.43 11.01
C ASN A 87 -3.09 -1.90 11.96
N LEU A 88 -4.26 -1.25 11.95
CA LEU A 88 -5.41 -1.68 12.77
C LEU A 88 -5.98 -3.01 12.29
N LYS A 89 -6.09 -3.24 10.97
CA LYS A 89 -6.54 -4.54 10.42
C LYS A 89 -5.59 -5.68 10.78
N ILE A 90 -4.28 -5.45 10.72
CA ILE A 90 -3.25 -6.42 11.09
C ILE A 90 -3.30 -6.70 12.61
N LEU A 91 -3.43 -5.66 13.44
CA LEU A 91 -3.55 -5.83 14.90
C LEU A 91 -4.82 -6.60 15.28
N ILE A 92 -5.96 -6.29 14.66
CA ILE A 92 -7.21 -7.04 14.86
C ILE A 92 -7.03 -8.51 14.45
N TYR A 93 -6.40 -8.75 13.31
CA TYR A 93 -6.14 -10.11 12.83
C TYR A 93 -5.26 -10.91 13.81
N ILE A 94 -4.15 -10.33 14.28
CA ILE A 94 -3.26 -10.96 15.27
C ILE A 94 -4.03 -11.28 16.56
N PHE A 95 -4.85 -10.35 17.05
CA PHE A 95 -5.63 -10.55 18.27
C PHE A 95 -6.64 -11.69 18.14
N ILE A 96 -7.35 -11.77 17.00
CA ILE A 96 -8.30 -12.85 16.72
C ILE A 96 -7.60 -14.21 16.69
N VAL A 97 -6.45 -14.30 16.01
CA VAL A 97 -5.67 -15.55 15.91
C VAL A 97 -5.16 -15.99 17.28
N SER A 98 -4.68 -15.05 18.11
CA SER A 98 -4.25 -15.35 19.49
C SER A 98 -5.40 -15.86 20.35
N ILE A 99 -6.59 -15.28 20.28
CA ILE A 99 -7.76 -15.76 21.01
C ILE A 99 -8.13 -17.18 20.57
N GLN A 100 -8.20 -17.42 19.26
CA GLN A 100 -8.52 -18.73 18.71
C GLN A 100 -7.55 -19.80 19.20
N TYR A 101 -6.25 -19.51 19.20
CA TYR A 101 -5.23 -20.43 19.71
C TYR A 101 -5.45 -20.76 21.20
N ASN A 102 -5.70 -19.74 22.04
CA ASN A 102 -5.95 -19.95 23.46
C ASN A 102 -7.21 -20.78 23.73
N VAL A 103 -8.31 -20.53 23.00
CA VAL A 103 -9.55 -21.32 23.11
C VAL A 103 -9.31 -22.77 22.74
N ILE A 104 -8.58 -23.02 21.64
CA ILE A 104 -8.24 -24.38 21.19
C ILE A 104 -7.38 -25.07 22.26
N MET A 105 -6.33 -24.42 22.74
CA MET A 105 -5.46 -24.98 23.77
C MET A 105 -6.22 -25.30 25.06
N PHE A 106 -7.13 -24.43 25.49
CA PHE A 106 -7.99 -24.67 26.64
C PHE A 106 -8.92 -25.87 26.40
N SER A 107 -9.54 -25.99 25.22
CA SER A 107 -10.40 -27.13 24.89
C SER A 107 -9.63 -28.46 24.93
N LEU A 108 -8.39 -28.49 24.43
CA LEU A 108 -7.52 -29.68 24.48
C LEU A 108 -7.14 -30.03 25.91
N PHE A 109 -6.86 -29.02 26.74
CA PHE A 109 -6.55 -29.20 28.16
C PHE A 109 -7.74 -29.78 28.94
N MET A 110 -8.94 -29.22 28.76
CA MET A 110 -10.15 -29.71 29.42
C MET A 110 -10.49 -31.14 28.98
N ASN A 111 -10.35 -31.45 27.68
CA ASN A 111 -10.54 -32.81 27.16
C ASN A 111 -9.54 -33.81 27.75
N ASN A 112 -8.29 -33.40 27.98
CA ASN A 112 -7.29 -34.25 28.62
C ASN A 112 -7.59 -34.49 30.11
N ILE A 113 -8.09 -33.48 30.84
CA ILE A 113 -8.52 -33.64 32.24
C ILE A 113 -9.70 -34.61 32.34
N ILE A 114 -10.69 -34.49 31.45
CA ILE A 114 -11.88 -35.37 31.45
C ILE A 114 -11.48 -36.83 31.18
N LYS A 115 -10.49 -37.08 30.32
CA LYS A 115 -9.99 -38.44 30.03
C LYS A 115 -9.14 -39.04 31.17
N LEU A 116 -8.69 -38.24 32.12
CA LEU A 116 -7.89 -38.69 33.27
C LEU A 116 -8.74 -39.02 34.51
N LYS A 117 -10.07 -38.87 34.42
CA LYS A 117 -11.04 -39.17 35.49
C LYS A 117 -11.95 -40.31 35.07
#